data_AF-A0A8T4UXI1-F1
#
_entry.id   AF-A0A8T4UXI1-F1
#
_cell.length_a   1.000
_cell.length_b   1.000
_cell.length_c   1.000
_cell.angle_alpha   90.00
_cell.angle_beta   90.00
_cell.angle_gamma   90.00
#
_symmetry.space_group_name_H-M   'P 1'
#
loop_
_entity.id
_entity.type
_entity.pdbx_description
1 polymer ?
#
loop_
_entity_poly.entity_id
_entity_poly.type
_entity_poly.pdbx_seq_one_letter_code
_entity_poly.pdbx_strand_id
1 'polypeptide(L)'
;MFSKRVILVANISLVIVALFLTLNLFDVKIPNIGRALDLLDKEEPSCMVQWKNEINPLPDMGMCCLGARAQLGCHQENSQWVCETGPSTLRYILNKKAYNYCLGQVIWSG
;
A
#
# COMPACT_ATOMS: atom_id res chain seq x y z
N MET A 1 12.94 39.96 -37.87
CA MET A 1 12.99 38.51 -38.15
C MET A 1 13.31 37.78 -36.86
N PHE A 2 12.34 37.06 -36.28
CA PHE A 2 12.62 36.25 -35.10
C PHE A 2 13.60 35.14 -35.47
N SER A 3 14.68 35.01 -34.70
CA SER A 3 15.69 33.98 -34.94
C SER A 3 15.07 32.60 -34.78
N LYS A 4 15.40 31.65 -35.67
CA LYS A 4 14.89 30.27 -35.64
C LYS A 4 15.04 29.61 -34.25
N ARG A 5 16.07 30.01 -33.50
CA ARG A 5 16.32 29.55 -32.13
C ARG A 5 15.24 30.02 -31.14
N VAL A 6 14.75 31.24 -31.29
CA VAL A 6 13.70 31.81 -30.41
C VAL A 6 12.37 31.09 -30.63
N ILE A 7 12.02 30.80 -31.89
CA ILE A 7 10.80 30.05 -32.22
C ILE A 7 10.86 28.61 -31.69
N LEU A 8 12.04 27.97 -31.77
CA LEU A 8 12.23 26.61 -31.25
C LEU A 8 12.09 26.56 -29.73
N VAL A 9 12.71 27.50 -29.01
CA VAL A 9 12.58 27.59 -27.54
C VAL A 9 11.14 27.88 -27.13
N ALA A 10 10.45 28.78 -27.83
CA ALA A 10 9.06 29.11 -27.56
C ALA A 10 8.12 27.90 -27.78
N ASN A 11 8.35 27.08 -28.81
CA ASN A 11 7.55 25.87 -29.03
C ASN A 11 7.78 24.83 -27.94
N ILE A 12 9.03 24.62 -27.51
CA ILE A 12 9.34 23.67 -26.43
C ILE A 12 8.69 24.11 -25.12
N SER A 13 8.77 25.39 -24.78
CA SER A 13 8.11 25.90 -23.56
C SER A 13 6.59 25.77 -23.64
N LEU A 14 5.99 26.00 -24.82
CA LEU A 14 4.56 25.80 -25.04
C LEU A 14 4.12 24.34 -24.87
N VAL A 15 4.92 23.38 -25.36
CA VAL A 15 4.65 21.95 -25.19
C VAL A 15 4.70 21.56 -23.71
N ILE A 16 5.70 22.04 -22.96
CA ILE A 16 5.84 21.76 -21.53
C ILE A 16 4.66 22.35 -20.75
N VAL A 17 4.29 23.60 -21.02
CA VAL A 17 3.14 24.26 -20.36
C VAL A 17 1.83 23.54 -20.71
N ALA A 18 1.65 23.13 -21.96
CA ALA A 18 0.48 22.34 -22.37
C ALA A 18 0.41 21.00 -21.64
N LEU A 19 1.55 20.32 -21.43
CA LEU A 19 1.62 19.08 -20.65
C LEU A 19 1.27 19.30 -19.18
N PHE A 20 1.73 20.38 -18.56
CA PHE A 20 1.36 20.71 -17.18
C PHE A 20 -0.12 21.03 -17.06
N LEU A 21 -0.68 21.76 -18.03
CA LEU A 21 -2.11 22.10 -18.05
C LEU A 21 -2.98 20.85 -18.22
N THR A 22 -2.59 19.89 -19.07
CA THR A 22 -3.34 18.63 -19.20
C THR A 22 -3.27 17.80 -17.92
N LEU A 23 -2.09 17.67 -17.30
CA LEU A 23 -1.96 16.98 -16.01
C LEU A 23 -2.82 17.62 -14.91
N ASN A 24 -2.91 18.95 -14.90
CA ASN A 24 -3.74 19.70 -13.96
C ASN A 24 -5.25 19.53 -14.26
N LEU A 25 -5.65 19.55 -15.53
CA LEU A 25 -7.05 19.41 -15.96
C LEU A 25 -7.65 18.05 -15.61
N PHE A 26 -6.85 16.99 -15.66
CA PHE A 26 -7.30 15.63 -15.34
C PHE A 26 -7.21 15.29 -13.83
N ASP A 27 -6.93 16.29 -12.98
CA ASP A 27 -6.77 16.15 -11.52
C ASP A 27 -5.95 14.89 -11.16
N VAL A 28 -4.88 14.65 -11.93
CA VAL A 28 -4.04 13.48 -11.80
C VAL A 28 -3.25 13.66 -10.51
N LYS A 29 -3.83 13.16 -9.41
CA LYS A 29 -3.14 12.99 -8.15
C LYS A 29 -1.99 12.04 -8.41
N ILE A 30 -0.79 12.56 -8.66
CA ILE A 30 0.42 11.75 -8.83
C ILE A 30 0.52 10.92 -7.54
N PRO A 31 0.26 9.60 -7.60
CA PRO A 31 0.33 8.79 -6.41
C PRO A 31 1.79 8.83 -5.94
N ASN A 32 1.98 9.08 -4.65
CA ASN A 32 3.30 9.08 -4.04
C ASN A 32 3.98 7.74 -4.37
N ILE A 33 5.27 7.74 -4.74
CA ILE A 33 5.97 6.59 -5.35
C ILE A 33 5.80 5.30 -4.54
N GLY A 34 5.70 5.40 -3.20
CA GLY A 34 5.41 4.25 -2.33
C GLY A 34 4.06 3.57 -2.57
N ARG A 35 3.00 4.31 -2.93
CA ARG A 35 1.68 3.73 -3.25
C ARG A 35 1.62 3.09 -4.63
N ALA A 36 2.50 3.48 -5.54
CA ALA A 36 2.56 2.89 -6.87
C ALA A 36 3.08 1.44 -6.85
N LEU A 37 3.96 1.11 -5.89
CA LEU A 37 4.39 -0.28 -5.68
C LEU A 37 3.26 -1.18 -5.17
N ASP A 38 2.41 -0.69 -4.25
CA ASP A 38 1.29 -1.47 -3.71
C ASP A 38 0.20 -1.77 -4.76
N LEU A 39 0.08 -0.95 -5.80
CA LEU A 39 -0.84 -1.17 -6.94
C LEU A 39 -0.29 -2.16 -7.98
N LEU A 40 1.02 -2.36 -8.04
CA LEU A 40 1.66 -3.26 -9.00
C LEU A 40 1.68 -4.72 -8.50
N ASP A 41 1.61 -4.89 -7.18
CA ASP A 41 1.46 -6.18 -6.54
C ASP A 41 0.02 -6.68 -6.78
N LYS A 42 -0.18 -7.87 -7.35
CA LYS A 42 -1.52 -8.36 -7.75
C LYS A 42 -2.27 -9.10 -6.64
N GLU A 43 -1.62 -9.36 -5.51
CA GLU A 43 -2.26 -10.06 -4.41
C GLU A 43 -3.32 -9.19 -3.76
N GLU A 44 -4.49 -9.74 -3.45
CA GLU A 44 -5.51 -9.04 -2.66
C GLU A 44 -5.11 -9.09 -1.18
N PRO A 45 -5.47 -8.10 -0.34
CA PRO A 45 -5.19 -8.17 1.09
C PRO A 45 -5.90 -9.39 1.69
N SER A 46 -5.14 -10.29 2.31
CA SER A 46 -5.65 -11.53 2.88
C SER A 46 -5.16 -11.75 4.31
N CYS A 47 -6.05 -12.29 5.13
CA CYS A 47 -5.79 -12.58 6.53
C CYS A 47 -6.30 -13.97 6.87
N MET A 48 -5.49 -14.71 7.61
CA MET A 48 -5.81 -16.04 8.11
C MET A 48 -5.53 -16.07 9.61
N VAL A 49 -6.37 -16.80 10.34
CA VAL A 49 -6.19 -17.06 11.76
C VAL A 49 -5.83 -18.52 11.92
N GLN A 50 -4.71 -18.78 12.59
CA GLN A 50 -4.29 -20.11 12.95
C GLN A 50 -4.47 -20.33 14.45
N TRP A 51 -5.17 -21.39 14.81
CA TRP A 51 -5.25 -21.90 16.17
C TRP A 51 -4.89 -23.39 16.17
N LYS A 52 -3.81 -23.75 16.88
CA LYS A 52 -3.24 -25.10 16.83
C LYS A 52 -2.93 -25.49 15.37
N ASN A 53 -3.62 -26.51 14.85
CA ASN A 53 -3.43 -27.03 13.49
C ASN A 53 -4.55 -26.58 12.52
N GLU A 54 -5.46 -25.72 12.96
CA GLU A 54 -6.54 -25.23 12.13
C GLU A 54 -6.23 -23.82 11.65
N ILE A 55 -6.30 -23.63 10.33
CA ILE A 55 -6.13 -22.33 9.68
C ILE A 55 -7.47 -21.97 9.05
N ASN A 56 -8.03 -20.84 9.47
CA ASN A 56 -9.29 -20.33 8.97
C ASN A 56 -9.09 -18.96 8.32
N PRO A 57 -9.60 -18.73 7.11
CA PRO A 57 -9.57 -17.41 6.51
C PRO A 57 -10.46 -16.46 7.32
N LEU A 58 -9.96 -15.25 7.59
CA LEU A 58 -10.72 -14.19 8.23
C LEU A 58 -10.95 -13.07 7.21
N PRO A 59 -12.12 -13.03 6.54
CA PRO A 59 -12.38 -12.08 5.45
C PRO A 59 -12.57 -10.64 5.95
N ASP A 60 -12.97 -10.46 7.21
CA ASP A 60 -13.11 -9.15 7.82
C ASP A 60 -11.74 -8.59 8.23
N MET A 61 -11.21 -7.67 7.42
CA MET A 61 -9.94 -7.03 7.70
C MET A 61 -9.93 -6.14 8.93
N GLY A 62 -11.06 -5.54 9.30
CA GLY A 62 -11.14 -4.74 10.53
C GLY A 62 -10.93 -5.61 11.76
N MET A 63 -11.61 -6.75 11.81
CA MET A 63 -11.41 -7.75 12.88
C MET A 63 -9.99 -8.33 12.85
N CYS A 64 -9.45 -8.63 11.67
CA CYS A 64 -8.09 -9.12 11.55
C CYS A 64 -7.06 -8.13 12.11
N CYS A 65 -7.13 -6.85 11.71
CA CYS A 65 -6.19 -5.84 12.19
C CYS A 65 -6.25 -5.63 13.71
N LEU A 66 -7.46 -5.64 14.28
CA LEU A 66 -7.65 -5.56 15.73
C LEU A 66 -7.04 -6.76 16.46
N GLY A 67 -7.30 -7.98 15.95
CA GLY A 67 -6.77 -9.21 16.52
C GLY A 67 -5.25 -9.30 16.43
N ALA A 68 -4.68 -8.89 15.28
CA ALA A 68 -3.25 -8.82 15.04
C ALA A 68 -2.57 -7.78 15.95
N ARG A 69 -3.17 -6.59 16.14
CA ARG A 69 -2.66 -5.57 17.08
C ARG A 69 -2.67 -6.04 18.53
N ALA A 70 -3.66 -6.84 18.91
CA ALA A 70 -3.77 -7.37 20.27
C ALA A 70 -2.65 -8.36 20.63
N GLN A 71 -1.84 -8.80 19.66
CA GLN A 71 -0.71 -9.69 19.90
C GLN A 71 0.53 -8.93 20.37
N LEU A 72 1.41 -9.59 21.12
CA LEU A 72 2.63 -8.96 21.65
C LEU A 72 3.63 -8.54 20.57
N GLY A 73 3.67 -9.24 19.43
CA GLY A 73 4.58 -8.90 18.35
C GLY A 73 4.19 -9.51 17.01
N CYS A 74 4.69 -8.87 15.95
CA CYS A 74 4.58 -9.36 14.58
C CYS A 74 5.99 -9.57 14.00
N HIS A 75 6.20 -10.70 13.32
CA HIS A 75 7.44 -11.01 12.63
C HIS A 75 7.15 -11.53 11.23
N GLN A 76 8.17 -11.55 10.38
CA GLN A 76 8.02 -12.01 9.00
C GLN A 76 8.38 -13.50 8.90
N GLU A 77 7.48 -14.31 8.35
CA GLU A 77 7.67 -15.74 8.08
C GLU A 77 7.21 -16.01 6.63
N ASN A 78 8.09 -16.56 5.78
CA ASN A 78 7.78 -16.93 4.39
C ASN A 78 7.04 -15.83 3.59
N SER A 79 7.52 -14.58 3.69
CA SER A 79 6.91 -13.40 3.05
C SER A 79 5.53 -12.98 3.57
N GLN A 80 5.03 -13.64 4.62
CA GLN A 80 3.83 -13.25 5.36
C GLN A 80 4.23 -12.62 6.71
N TRP A 81 3.34 -11.81 7.24
CA TRP A 81 3.44 -11.23 8.59
C TRP A 81 2.65 -12.09 9.55
N VAL A 82 3.33 -12.64 10.54
CA VAL A 82 2.72 -13.44 11.60
C VAL A 82 2.72 -12.63 12.88
N CYS A 83 1.54 -12.31 13.38
CA CYS A 83 1.33 -11.65 14.66
C CYS A 83 0.85 -12.68 15.69
N GLU A 84 1.59 -12.83 16.78
CA GLU A 84 1.31 -13.80 17.84
C GLU A 84 1.86 -13.33 19.20
N THR A 85 1.28 -13.86 20.27
CA THR A 85 1.72 -13.59 21.65
C THR A 85 2.74 -14.64 22.13
N GLY A 86 2.76 -15.81 21.51
CA GLY A 86 3.70 -16.89 21.81
C GLY A 86 3.40 -18.18 21.03
N PRO A 87 4.27 -19.21 21.15
CA PRO A 87 4.34 -20.37 20.25
C PRO A 87 3.15 -21.35 20.33
N SER A 88 2.17 -21.12 21.22
CA SER A 88 0.96 -21.95 21.33
C SER A 88 -0.30 -21.10 21.45
N THR A 89 -0.23 -19.87 20.93
CA THR A 89 -1.34 -18.92 20.96
C THR A 89 -1.96 -18.77 19.57
N LEU A 90 -2.96 -17.90 19.47
CA LEU A 90 -3.66 -17.62 18.24
C LEU A 90 -2.76 -16.76 17.36
N ARG A 91 -2.48 -17.24 16.14
CA ARG A 91 -1.59 -16.58 15.19
C ARG A 91 -2.42 -15.90 14.12
N TYR A 92 -2.18 -14.62 13.88
CA TYR A 92 -2.75 -13.89 12.75
C TYR A 92 -1.72 -13.83 11.64
N ILE A 93 -2.04 -14.39 10.50
CA ILE A 93 -1.17 -14.47 9.32
C ILE A 93 -1.73 -13.49 8.29
N LEU A 94 -0.99 -12.41 8.06
CA LEU A 94 -1.35 -11.34 7.13
C LEU A 94 -0.39 -11.37 5.96
N ASN A 95 -0.90 -11.25 4.73
CA ASN A 95 0.01 -10.93 3.63
C ASN A 95 0.51 -9.48 3.74
N LYS A 96 1.54 -9.15 2.96
CA LYS A 96 2.18 -7.82 2.99
C LYS A 96 1.16 -6.68 2.84
N LYS A 97 0.18 -6.83 1.95
CA LYS A 97 -0.86 -5.82 1.74
C LYS A 97 -1.82 -5.69 2.92
N ALA A 98 -2.26 -6.81 3.51
CA ALA A 98 -3.10 -6.78 4.70
C ALA A 98 -2.36 -6.13 5.88
N TYR A 99 -1.08 -6.43 6.06
CA TYR A 99 -0.25 -5.81 7.08
C TYR A 99 -0.10 -4.29 6.85
N ASN A 100 0.20 -3.85 5.62
CA ASN A 100 0.27 -2.43 5.26
C ASN A 100 -1.08 -1.73 5.41
N TYR A 101 -2.18 -2.42 5.10
CA TYR A 101 -3.53 -1.92 5.33
C TYR A 101 -3.76 -1.67 6.82
N CYS A 102 -3.40 -2.62 7.69
CA CYS A 102 -3.52 -2.47 9.14
C CYS A 102 -2.65 -1.32 9.67
N LEU A 103 -1.41 -1.19 9.20
CA LEU A 103 -0.51 -0.07 9.50
C LEU A 103 -1.10 1.31 9.16
N GLY A 104 -1.84 1.39 8.06
CA GLY A 104 -2.47 2.64 7.60
C GLY A 104 -3.75 3.02 8.35
N GLN A 105 -4.26 2.14 9.23
CA GLN A 105 -5.44 2.42 10.05
C GLN A 105 -5.06 3.29 11.25
N VAL A 106 -5.90 4.27 11.60
CA VAL A 106 -5.74 5.12 12.80
C VAL A 106 -5.63 4.28 14.08
N ILE A 107 -6.21 3.08 14.06
CA ILE A 107 -6.18 2.13 15.16
C ILE A 107 -4.77 1.56 15.39
N TRP A 108 -3.81 1.67 14.47
CA TRP A 108 -2.44 1.17 14.63
C TRP A 108 -1.41 2.26 14.98
N SER A 109 -1.74 3.53 14.77
CA SER A 109 -0.91 4.69 15.10
C SER A 109 -1.16 5.19 16.53
N GLY A 110 -0.87 4.34 17.52
CA GLY A 110 -0.88 4.70 18.94
C GLY A 110 0.21 3.95 19.67
#